data_AF-A0A3N2NGQ8-F1
#
_entry.id   AF-A0A3N2NGQ8-F1
#
_cell.length_a   1.000
_cell.length_b   1.000
_cell.length_c   1.000
_cell.angle_alpha   90.00
_cell.angle_beta   90.00
_cell.angle_gamma   90.00
#
_symmetry.space_group_name_H-M   'P 1'
#
loop_
_entity.id
_entity.type
_entity.pdbx_description
1 polymer ?
#
loop_
_entity_poly.entity_id
_entity_poly.type
_entity_poly.pdbx_seq_one_letter_code
_entity_poly.pdbx_strand_id
1 'polypeptide(L)'
;MSKQQIQRAAWHDYRSRCIYMITITKRWDQPPFSSLVGDYRLPTGSPGCSSTAMTPLGTIIQQAIRHLPCHEPAIKLLQYSVMPDHAHILLFVTRPTAEPIGAAIARMKAEINRSWGYGSVFNPGFNDQILKSSRSLQTLYDYIRDNPRRLAVRQAMPDFFRRVRNITINGRRCQSYGNQFLLRCPFKEQVVVHRADDEATRRVLRERWLYAAANGGVLVSPFISPAEKAVRAEAEEAGGRVILISNNPFAERYKPNVRDFDLCCRGRLLIVTPAGGEWAGEKVSREVCMAMNALAADIYAAGA
;
A
#
# COMPACT_ATOMS: atom_id res chain seq x y z
N MET A 1 12.62 16.92 -4.99
CA MET A 1 12.06 15.70 -4.35
C MET A 1 10.86 16.11 -3.52
N SER A 2 9.65 15.63 -3.84
CA SER A 2 8.46 15.86 -3.01
C SER A 2 8.72 15.29 -1.61
N LYS A 3 8.52 16.10 -0.55
CA LYS A 3 8.51 15.60 0.82
C LYS A 3 7.35 14.61 0.92
N GLN A 4 7.64 13.34 1.14
CA GLN A 4 6.60 12.35 1.38
C GLN A 4 5.77 12.81 2.59
N GLN A 5 4.50 13.12 2.36
CA GLN A 5 3.63 13.65 3.40
C GLN A 5 3.24 12.49 4.33
N ILE A 6 3.67 12.55 5.59
CA ILE A 6 3.34 11.55 6.60
C ILE A 6 2.05 11.98 7.26
N GLN A 7 1.00 11.19 7.09
CA GLN A 7 -0.29 11.46 7.71
C GLN A 7 -0.53 10.50 8.87
N ARG A 8 -0.85 11.03 10.04
CA ARG A 8 -1.30 10.25 11.21
C ARG A 8 -2.81 10.18 11.23
N ALA A 9 -3.33 9.15 11.87
CA ALA A 9 -4.74 8.97 12.03
C ALA A 9 -5.29 9.87 13.14
N ALA A 10 -5.93 10.99 12.77
CA ALA A 10 -6.51 11.96 13.72
C ALA A 10 -7.62 11.36 14.62
N TRP A 11 -8.25 10.28 14.19
CA TRP A 11 -9.33 9.56 14.86
C TRP A 11 -8.81 8.37 15.68
N HIS A 12 -7.49 8.21 15.81
CA HIS A 12 -6.87 7.07 16.47
C HIS A 12 -5.94 7.50 17.60
N ASP A 13 -6.14 6.94 18.79
CA ASP A 13 -5.19 7.09 19.88
C ASP A 13 -4.03 6.11 19.72
N TYR A 14 -2.85 6.64 19.40
CA TYR A 14 -1.61 5.87 19.23
C TYR A 14 -1.03 5.29 20.54
N ARG A 15 -1.69 5.52 21.68
CA ARG A 15 -1.41 4.84 22.96
C ARG A 15 -2.27 3.60 23.16
N SER A 16 -3.31 3.41 22.35
CA SER A 16 -4.29 2.35 22.54
C SER A 16 -3.78 0.97 22.10
N ARG A 17 -4.43 -0.07 22.63
CA ARG A 17 -4.25 -1.45 22.18
C ARG A 17 -4.66 -1.59 20.72
N CYS A 18 -3.70 -1.81 19.83
CA CYS A 18 -3.95 -1.87 18.38
C CYS A 18 -2.82 -2.59 17.63
N ILE A 19 -3.13 -3.13 16.46
CA ILE A 19 -2.15 -3.70 15.52
C ILE A 19 -1.82 -2.66 14.45
N TYR A 20 -0.53 -2.46 14.20
CA TYR A 20 -0.02 -1.51 13.22
C TYR A 20 0.92 -2.20 12.24
N MET A 21 0.80 -1.87 10.95
CA MET A 21 1.86 -2.08 9.98
C MET A 21 2.62 -0.76 9.79
N ILE A 22 3.84 -0.72 10.32
CA ILE A 22 4.75 0.41 10.19
C ILE A 22 5.63 0.23 8.95
N THR A 23 5.88 1.32 8.23
CA THR A 23 6.88 1.37 7.17
C THR A 23 7.85 2.52 7.42
N ILE A 24 9.14 2.20 7.52
CA ILE A 24 10.23 3.18 7.65
C ILE A 24 11.06 3.18 6.38
N THR A 25 11.24 4.35 5.77
CA THR A 25 11.93 4.48 4.48
C THR A 25 13.38 4.93 4.65
N LYS A 26 14.26 4.35 3.85
CA LYS A 26 15.69 4.64 3.83
C LYS A 26 15.93 6.06 3.31
N ARG A 27 16.94 6.75 3.85
CA ARG A 27 17.43 7.96 3.20
C ARG A 27 18.13 7.65 1.89
N TRP A 28 18.09 8.59 0.96
CA TRP A 28 18.66 8.38 -0.37
C TRP A 28 20.18 8.14 -0.33
N ASP A 29 20.88 8.72 0.65
CA ASP A 29 22.34 8.70 0.84
C ASP A 29 22.87 7.48 1.61
N GLN A 30 21.99 6.60 2.09
CA GLN A 30 22.39 5.42 2.86
C GLN A 30 22.52 4.16 1.98
N PRO A 31 23.41 3.21 2.32
CA PRO A 31 23.53 1.97 1.56
C PRO A 31 22.25 1.12 1.67
N PRO A 32 21.96 0.24 0.71
CA PRO A 32 20.81 -0.65 0.81
C PRO A 32 20.80 -1.46 2.11
N PHE A 33 19.62 -1.67 2.69
CA PHE A 33 19.49 -2.52 3.89
C PHE A 33 19.61 -4.01 3.56
N SER A 34 19.30 -4.38 2.32
CA SER A 34 19.36 -5.76 1.87
C SER A 34 19.56 -5.83 0.37
N SER A 35 19.96 -7.00 -0.12
CA SER A 35 19.92 -7.36 -1.54
C SER A 35 18.83 -8.41 -1.76
N LEU A 36 18.16 -8.34 -2.91
CA LEU A 36 17.18 -9.34 -3.30
C LEU A 36 17.88 -10.59 -3.83
N VAL A 37 17.45 -11.78 -3.41
CA VAL A 37 17.99 -13.08 -3.84
C VAL A 37 16.85 -14.07 -4.10
N GLY A 38 17.15 -15.20 -4.74
CA GLY A 38 16.19 -16.29 -5.01
C GLY A 38 15.36 -16.09 -6.28
N ASP A 39 14.47 -17.05 -6.55
CA ASP A 39 13.68 -17.09 -7.78
C ASP A 39 12.25 -16.53 -7.57
N TYR A 40 11.89 -15.54 -8.37
CA TYR A 40 10.59 -14.87 -8.32
C TYR A 40 9.42 -15.70 -8.84
N ARG A 41 9.73 -16.77 -9.58
CA ARG A 41 8.76 -17.71 -10.14
C ARG A 41 8.27 -18.70 -9.09
N LEU A 42 9.05 -18.90 -8.02
CA LEU A 42 8.69 -19.80 -6.93
C LEU A 42 7.72 -19.12 -5.95
N PRO A 43 6.71 -19.85 -5.45
CA PRO A 43 5.82 -19.33 -4.41
C PRO A 43 6.57 -18.92 -3.14
N THR A 44 6.09 -17.88 -2.47
CA THR A 44 6.62 -17.46 -1.17
C THR A 44 6.50 -18.59 -0.15
N GLY A 45 7.59 -18.90 0.54
CA GLY A 45 7.67 -20.01 1.51
C GLY A 45 8.28 -21.30 0.94
N SER A 46 8.40 -21.42 -0.38
CA SER A 46 9.10 -22.55 -1.01
C SER A 46 10.62 -22.39 -0.91
N PRO A 47 11.40 -23.50 -0.80
CA PRO A 47 12.86 -23.45 -0.88
C PRO A 47 13.33 -22.72 -2.15
N GLY A 48 14.26 -21.77 -1.99
CA GLY A 48 14.80 -20.97 -3.10
C GLY A 48 13.92 -19.82 -3.59
N CYS A 49 12.74 -19.60 -2.99
CA CYS A 49 11.89 -18.46 -3.34
C CYS A 49 12.56 -17.10 -3.05
N SER A 50 12.06 -16.05 -3.69
CA SER A 50 12.57 -14.70 -3.47
C SER A 50 12.60 -14.31 -2.00
N SER A 51 13.74 -13.81 -1.55
CA SER A 51 14.00 -13.35 -0.19
C SER A 51 15.02 -12.21 -0.19
N THR A 52 15.36 -11.72 1.00
CA THR A 52 16.30 -10.61 1.19
C THR A 52 17.54 -11.09 1.96
N ALA A 53 18.72 -10.91 1.38
CA ALA A 53 19.99 -11.09 2.06
C ALA A 53 20.40 -9.77 2.74
N MET A 54 20.67 -9.78 4.05
CA MET A 54 20.97 -8.57 4.81
C MET A 54 22.36 -8.01 4.47
N THR A 55 22.47 -6.69 4.35
CA THR A 55 23.76 -5.99 4.40
C THR A 55 24.19 -5.78 5.86
N PRO A 56 25.41 -5.27 6.15
CA PRO A 56 25.78 -4.92 7.53
C PRO A 56 24.77 -3.97 8.19
N LEU A 57 24.33 -2.93 7.48
CA LEU A 57 23.28 -2.03 7.95
C LEU A 57 21.93 -2.76 8.12
N GLY A 58 21.57 -3.64 7.20
CA GLY A 58 20.39 -4.50 7.31
C GLY A 58 20.35 -5.35 8.57
N THR A 59 21.50 -5.93 8.94
CA THR A 59 21.63 -6.75 10.15
C THR A 59 21.39 -5.92 11.40
N ILE A 60 21.93 -4.70 11.48
CA ILE A 60 21.68 -3.75 12.57
C ILE A 60 20.17 -3.43 12.66
N ILE A 61 19.55 -3.10 11.52
CA ILE A 61 18.12 -2.81 11.47
C ILE A 61 17.29 -4.01 11.93
N GLN A 62 17.62 -5.21 11.46
CA GLN A 62 16.94 -6.45 11.82
C GLN A 62 17.02 -6.70 13.34
N GLN A 63 18.20 -6.53 13.93
CA GLN A 63 18.39 -6.69 15.37
C GLN A 63 17.57 -5.68 16.17
N ALA A 64 17.63 -4.39 15.81
CA ALA A 64 16.87 -3.34 16.47
C ALA A 64 15.34 -3.56 16.35
N ILE A 65 14.84 -4.06 15.21
CA ILE A 65 13.42 -4.44 15.06
C ILE A 65 13.05 -5.54 16.06
N ARG A 66 13.91 -6.56 16.24
CA ARG A 66 13.70 -7.63 17.22
C ARG A 66 13.76 -7.11 18.66
N HIS A 67 14.50 -6.04 18.92
CA HIS A 67 14.58 -5.36 20.22
C HIS A 67 13.44 -4.37 20.49
N LEU A 68 12.48 -4.19 19.57
CA LEU A 68 11.32 -3.31 19.82
C LEU A 68 10.64 -3.52 21.19
N PRO A 69 10.40 -4.77 21.66
CA PRO A 69 9.81 -5.00 22.98
C PRO A 69 10.64 -4.46 24.16
N CYS A 70 11.95 -4.26 23.99
CA CYS A 70 12.79 -3.63 25.02
C CYS A 70 12.54 -2.12 25.15
N HIS A 71 12.07 -1.47 24.08
CA HIS A 71 11.75 -0.02 24.08
C HIS A 71 10.34 0.29 24.57
N GLU A 72 9.45 -0.69 24.52
CA GLU A 72 8.08 -0.67 25.05
C GLU A 72 7.59 -2.13 25.23
N PRO A 73 7.56 -2.66 26.47
CA PRO A 73 7.14 -4.04 26.73
C PRO A 73 5.72 -4.40 26.30
N ALA A 74 4.83 -3.42 26.12
CA ALA A 74 3.50 -3.65 25.57
C ALA A 74 3.51 -3.99 24.07
N ILE A 75 4.62 -3.76 23.35
CA ILE A 75 4.76 -4.08 21.93
C ILE A 75 5.16 -5.54 21.76
N LYS A 76 4.31 -6.29 21.05
CA LYS A 76 4.64 -7.60 20.50
C LYS A 76 4.99 -7.47 19.02
N LEU A 77 6.22 -7.84 18.65
CA LEU A 77 6.60 -7.98 17.25
C LEU A 77 5.88 -9.19 16.63
N LEU A 78 5.17 -8.97 15.53
CA LEU A 78 4.39 -10.02 14.86
C LEU A 78 5.08 -10.54 13.60
N GLN A 79 5.50 -9.64 12.72
CA GLN A 79 6.20 -9.96 11.46
C GLN A 79 7.01 -8.75 11.00
N TYR A 80 8.06 -8.95 10.21
CA TYR A 80 8.75 -7.85 9.55
C TYR A 80 9.38 -8.29 8.23
N SER A 81 9.77 -7.31 7.42
CA SER A 81 10.59 -7.50 6.22
C SER A 81 11.51 -6.31 6.04
N VAL A 82 12.82 -6.56 5.98
CA VAL A 82 13.83 -5.54 5.70
C VAL A 82 14.13 -5.59 4.21
N MET A 83 13.64 -4.59 3.48
CA MET A 83 13.76 -4.44 2.04
C MET A 83 14.96 -3.53 1.70
N PRO A 84 15.47 -3.51 0.46
CA PRO A 84 16.66 -2.73 0.12
C PRO A 84 16.58 -1.23 0.49
N ASP A 85 15.40 -0.63 0.39
CA ASP A 85 15.16 0.81 0.56
C ASP A 85 14.14 1.16 1.66
N HIS A 86 13.62 0.18 2.40
CA HIS A 86 12.68 0.40 3.50
C HIS A 86 12.56 -0.85 4.40
N ALA A 87 11.90 -0.72 5.55
CA ALA A 87 11.49 -1.88 6.34
C ALA A 87 9.99 -1.81 6.66
N HIS A 88 9.33 -2.95 6.57
CA HIS A 88 7.96 -3.16 7.04
C HIS A 88 7.97 -3.89 8.37
N ILE A 89 7.21 -3.40 9.34
CA ILE A 89 7.13 -3.97 10.68
C ILE A 89 5.65 -4.09 11.05
N LEU A 90 5.18 -5.30 11.24
CA LEU A 90 3.88 -5.60 11.83
C LEU A 90 4.06 -5.81 13.33
N LEU A 91 3.37 -5.00 14.11
CA LEU A 91 3.45 -5.04 15.57
C LEU A 91 2.06 -4.94 16.20
N PHE A 92 1.95 -5.44 17.42
CA PHE A 92 0.74 -5.40 18.22
C PHE A 92 1.03 -4.74 19.56
N VAL A 93 0.39 -3.60 19.81
CA VAL A 93 0.33 -2.99 21.14
C VAL A 93 -0.71 -3.74 21.93
N THR A 94 -0.27 -4.54 22.91
CA THR A 94 -1.09 -5.51 23.62
C THR A 94 -1.97 -4.90 24.71
N ARG A 95 -1.57 -3.74 25.24
CA ARG A 95 -2.27 -2.96 26.27
C ARG A 95 -1.96 -1.47 26.11
N PRO A 96 -2.80 -0.56 26.64
CA PRO A 96 -2.52 0.87 26.57
C PRO A 96 -1.13 1.25 27.12
N THR A 97 -0.48 2.22 26.49
CA THR A 97 0.87 2.71 26.83
C THR A 97 0.83 4.16 27.30
N ALA A 98 1.82 4.58 28.10
CA ALA A 98 1.92 5.97 28.56
C ALA A 98 2.29 6.92 27.40
N GLU A 99 3.23 6.47 26.55
CA GLU A 99 3.67 7.19 25.35
C GLU A 99 3.02 6.60 24.10
N PRO A 100 2.79 7.40 23.05
CA PRO A 100 2.35 6.86 21.76
C PRO A 100 3.41 5.94 21.16
N ILE A 101 3.00 4.96 20.35
CA ILE A 101 3.94 4.00 19.70
C ILE A 101 5.10 4.66 18.96
N GLY A 102 4.91 5.89 18.47
CA GLY A 102 5.95 6.66 17.80
C GLY A 102 7.20 6.88 18.65
N ALA A 103 7.07 6.91 19.98
CA ALA A 103 8.20 7.03 20.91
C ALA A 103 9.09 5.78 20.87
N ALA A 104 8.50 4.59 20.89
CA ALA A 104 9.23 3.33 20.75
C ALA A 104 9.91 3.21 19.37
N ILE A 105 9.23 3.62 18.28
CA ILE A 105 9.81 3.67 16.94
C ILE A 105 10.99 4.66 16.89
N ALA A 106 10.88 5.83 17.54
CA ALA A 106 11.96 6.80 17.60
C ALA A 106 13.18 6.26 18.37
N ARG A 107 12.96 5.58 19.50
CA ARG A 107 14.03 4.92 20.27
C ARG A 107 14.74 3.83 19.46
N MET A 108 13.99 2.99 18.74
CA MET A 108 14.54 2.00 17.81
C MET A 108 15.37 2.66 16.70
N LYS A 109 14.88 3.74 16.07
CA LYS A 109 15.65 4.48 15.04
C LYS A 109 16.93 5.08 15.64
N ALA A 110 16.89 5.55 16.89
CA ALA A 110 18.07 6.07 17.57
C ALA A 110 19.10 4.97 17.90
N GLU A 111 18.66 3.78 18.30
CA GLU A 111 19.52 2.59 18.45
C GLU A 111 20.24 2.27 17.13
N ILE A 112 19.49 2.20 16.03
CA ILE A 112 20.04 1.92 14.70
C ILE A 112 21.10 2.97 14.32
N ASN A 113 20.80 4.26 14.50
CA ASN A 113 21.76 5.33 14.17
C ASN A 113 23.04 5.24 15.02
N ARG A 114 22.93 4.92 16.32
CA ARG A 114 24.10 4.74 17.20
C ARG A 114 24.95 3.54 16.77
N SER A 115 24.31 2.40 16.50
CA SER A 115 25.00 1.19 16.05
C SER A 115 25.61 1.34 14.66
N TRP A 116 25.00 2.15 13.79
CA TRP A 116 25.52 2.39 12.45
C TRP A 116 26.71 3.37 12.43
N GLY A 117 26.69 4.40 13.27
CA GLY A 117 27.82 5.33 13.43
C GLY A 117 27.97 6.40 12.35
N TYR A 118 27.31 6.27 11.19
CA TYR A 118 27.40 7.21 10.06
C TYR A 118 26.21 8.20 9.96
N GLY A 119 25.49 8.42 11.06
CA GLY A 119 24.37 9.37 11.13
C GLY A 119 22.99 8.74 10.90
N SER A 120 22.03 9.55 10.44
CA SER A 120 20.63 9.11 10.31
C SER A 120 20.45 8.13 9.14
N VAL A 121 19.81 6.99 9.41
CA VAL A 121 19.57 5.93 8.43
C VAL A 121 18.27 6.14 7.62
N PHE A 122 17.27 6.74 8.26
CA PHE A 122 15.90 6.81 7.73
C PHE A 122 15.44 8.24 7.46
N ASN A 123 14.48 8.37 6.56
CA ASN A 123 13.79 9.65 6.39
C ASN A 123 13.08 10.02 7.71
N PRO A 124 12.80 11.32 7.94
CA PRO A 124 12.01 11.76 9.08
C PRO A 124 10.65 11.03 9.15
N GLY A 125 10.20 10.72 10.37
CA GLY A 125 8.93 10.03 10.61
C GLY A 125 8.88 8.54 10.17
N PHE A 126 7.66 8.03 10.02
CA PHE A 126 7.32 6.69 9.54
C PHE A 126 5.87 6.68 9.03
N ASN A 127 5.55 5.75 8.13
CA ASN A 127 4.17 5.50 7.71
C ASN A 127 3.55 4.43 8.61
N ASP A 128 2.24 4.49 8.84
CA ASP A 128 1.51 3.45 9.56
C ASP A 128 0.18 3.12 8.90
N GLN A 129 -0.19 1.86 8.97
CA GLN A 129 -1.54 1.41 8.68
C GLN A 129 -2.10 0.69 9.91
N ILE A 130 -3.29 1.11 10.33
CA ILE A 130 -4.01 0.53 11.47
C ILE A 130 -4.83 -0.66 10.97
N LEU A 131 -4.67 -1.82 11.61
CA LEU A 131 -5.52 -2.98 11.34
C LEU A 131 -6.90 -2.77 11.96
N LYS A 132 -7.93 -2.73 11.10
CA LYS A 132 -9.33 -2.66 11.50
C LYS A 132 -9.87 -4.07 11.77
N SER A 133 -10.94 -4.19 12.57
CA SER A 133 -11.60 -5.47 12.87
C SER A 133 -12.07 -6.23 11.63
N SER A 134 -12.41 -5.51 10.56
CA SER A 134 -12.81 -6.07 9.28
C SER A 134 -11.66 -6.74 8.51
N ARG A 135 -10.42 -6.73 9.03
CA ARG A 135 -9.24 -7.18 8.30
C ARG A 135 -8.58 -8.40 8.93
N SER A 136 -8.28 -9.40 8.10
CA SER A 136 -7.56 -10.60 8.55
C SER A 136 -6.09 -10.30 8.84
N LEU A 137 -5.66 -10.61 10.07
CA LEU A 137 -4.25 -10.53 10.46
C LEU A 137 -3.37 -11.42 9.58
N GLN A 138 -3.86 -12.61 9.21
CA GLN A 138 -3.14 -13.55 8.35
C GLN A 138 -2.81 -12.93 6.98
N THR A 139 -3.75 -12.18 6.40
CA THR A 139 -3.52 -11.46 5.13
C THR A 139 -2.35 -10.49 5.22
N LEU A 140 -2.14 -9.82 6.37
CA LEU A 140 -0.99 -8.93 6.58
C LEU A 140 0.32 -9.70 6.67
N TYR A 141 0.32 -10.85 7.37
CA TYR A 141 1.49 -11.74 7.41
C TYR A 141 1.92 -12.15 6.00
N ASP A 142 0.97 -12.62 5.21
CA ASP A 142 1.24 -13.11 3.85
C ASP A 142 1.62 -11.96 2.91
N TYR A 143 0.96 -10.81 3.05
CA TYR A 143 1.33 -9.60 2.32
C TYR A 143 2.78 -9.20 2.60
N ILE A 144 3.23 -9.20 3.86
CA ILE A 144 4.60 -8.80 4.21
C ILE A 144 5.61 -9.84 3.73
N ARG A 145 5.34 -11.14 3.90
CA ARG A 145 6.22 -12.24 3.43
C ARG A 145 6.42 -12.22 1.92
N ASP A 146 5.40 -11.81 1.18
CA ASP A 146 5.42 -11.77 -0.28
C ASP A 146 6.14 -10.51 -0.84
N ASN A 147 6.52 -9.54 0.00
CA ASN A 147 7.21 -8.31 -0.45
C ASN A 147 8.47 -8.56 -1.30
N PRO A 148 9.43 -9.42 -0.88
CA PRO A 148 10.61 -9.72 -1.68
C PRO A 148 10.25 -10.27 -3.06
N ARG A 149 9.32 -11.24 -3.14
CA ARG A 149 8.87 -11.80 -4.41
C ARG A 149 8.19 -10.75 -5.29
N ARG A 150 7.37 -9.86 -4.73
CA ARG A 150 6.79 -8.74 -5.49
C ARG A 150 7.88 -7.83 -6.04
N LEU A 151 8.88 -7.44 -5.25
CA LEU A 151 10.01 -6.64 -5.76
C LEU A 151 10.76 -7.37 -6.89
N ALA A 152 11.01 -8.66 -6.72
CA ALA A 152 11.69 -9.50 -7.71
C ALA A 152 10.96 -9.53 -9.05
N VAL A 153 9.64 -9.76 -9.02
CA VAL A 153 8.80 -9.71 -10.21
C VAL A 153 8.90 -8.36 -10.91
N ARG A 154 8.87 -7.25 -10.15
CA ARG A 154 8.95 -5.90 -10.72
C ARG A 154 10.26 -5.63 -11.42
N GLN A 155 11.36 -6.12 -10.86
CA GLN A 155 12.69 -5.94 -11.44
C GLN A 155 12.90 -6.84 -12.66
N ALA A 156 12.43 -8.09 -12.62
CA ALA A 156 12.61 -9.05 -13.70
C ALA A 156 11.65 -8.84 -14.89
N MET A 157 10.47 -8.25 -14.67
CA MET A 157 9.43 -8.10 -15.69
C MET A 157 8.92 -6.64 -15.75
N PRO A 158 9.70 -5.69 -16.27
CA PRO A 158 9.27 -4.28 -16.37
C PRO A 158 8.02 -4.09 -17.27
N ASP A 159 7.85 -4.93 -18.29
CA ASP A 159 6.65 -4.91 -19.15
C ASP A 159 5.41 -5.51 -18.50
N PHE A 160 5.55 -6.10 -17.31
CA PHE A 160 4.42 -6.62 -16.53
C PHE A 160 3.34 -5.56 -16.31
N PHE A 161 3.74 -4.28 -16.25
CA PHE A 161 2.86 -3.14 -16.02
C PHE A 161 2.32 -2.47 -17.30
N ARG A 162 2.73 -2.93 -18.48
CA ARG A 162 2.49 -2.24 -19.76
C ARG A 162 1.60 -3.01 -20.73
N ARG A 163 0.97 -4.09 -20.25
CA ARG A 163 0.16 -4.99 -21.09
C ARG A 163 -1.23 -5.20 -20.51
N VAL A 164 -2.21 -5.30 -21.40
CA VAL A 164 -3.56 -5.77 -21.07
C VAL A 164 -3.53 -7.23 -20.65
N ARG A 165 -4.16 -7.53 -19.52
CA ARG A 165 -4.30 -8.88 -18.99
C ARG A 165 -5.75 -9.17 -18.63
N ASN A 166 -6.22 -10.37 -18.97
CA ASN A 166 -7.49 -10.87 -18.48
C ASN A 166 -7.32 -11.37 -17.05
N ILE A 167 -8.23 -10.97 -16.16
CA ILE A 167 -8.26 -11.36 -14.76
C ILE A 167 -9.70 -11.67 -14.35
N THR A 168 -9.85 -12.38 -13.23
CA THR A 168 -11.15 -12.63 -12.61
C THR A 168 -11.20 -11.92 -11.26
N ILE A 169 -12.24 -11.14 -11.01
CA ILE A 169 -12.48 -10.44 -9.76
C ILE A 169 -13.86 -10.86 -9.27
N ASN A 170 -13.92 -11.54 -8.12
CA ASN A 170 -15.18 -12.06 -7.54
C ASN A 170 -16.07 -12.80 -8.57
N GLY A 171 -15.47 -13.70 -9.36
CA GLY A 171 -16.16 -14.44 -10.43
C GLY A 171 -16.43 -13.66 -11.72
N ARG A 172 -16.31 -12.32 -11.72
CA ARG A 172 -16.47 -11.48 -12.92
C ARG A 172 -15.19 -11.47 -13.76
N ARG A 173 -15.34 -11.64 -15.08
CA ARG A 173 -14.26 -11.48 -16.05
C ARG A 173 -13.97 -9.99 -16.29
N CYS A 174 -12.72 -9.60 -16.05
CA CYS A 174 -12.23 -8.25 -16.26
C CYS A 174 -10.96 -8.24 -17.12
N GLN A 175 -10.68 -7.10 -17.72
CA GLN A 175 -9.37 -6.76 -18.25
C GLN A 175 -8.67 -5.79 -17.29
N SER A 176 -7.34 -5.84 -17.27
CA SER A 176 -6.52 -4.98 -16.41
C SER A 176 -5.26 -4.48 -17.11
N TYR A 177 -4.80 -3.29 -16.73
CA TYR A 177 -3.55 -2.68 -17.18
C TYR A 177 -2.83 -2.01 -16.00
N GLY A 178 -1.53 -2.27 -15.81
CA GLY A 178 -0.77 -1.73 -14.67
C GLY A 178 -0.50 -2.74 -13.56
N ASN A 179 -0.40 -2.26 -12.32
CA ASN A 179 0.11 -3.06 -11.19
C ASN A 179 -0.95 -3.95 -10.53
N GLN A 180 -1.06 -5.19 -10.99
CA GLN A 180 -2.00 -6.18 -10.42
C GLN A 180 -1.73 -6.51 -8.94
N PHE A 181 -0.53 -6.27 -8.41
CA PHE A 181 -0.27 -6.48 -6.98
C PHE A 181 -1.05 -5.54 -6.07
N LEU A 182 -1.59 -4.44 -6.60
CA LEU A 182 -2.45 -3.54 -5.83
C LEU A 182 -3.72 -4.24 -5.35
N LEU A 183 -4.25 -5.22 -6.09
CA LEU A 183 -5.40 -6.04 -5.67
C LEU A 183 -5.13 -6.78 -4.36
N ARG A 184 -3.88 -7.22 -4.14
CA ARG A 184 -3.43 -7.98 -2.96
C ARG A 184 -3.11 -7.11 -1.75
N CYS A 185 -3.16 -5.79 -1.87
CA CYS A 185 -2.88 -4.90 -0.74
C CYS A 185 -4.01 -5.01 0.31
N PRO A 186 -3.75 -5.33 1.58
CA PRO A 186 -4.82 -5.43 2.60
C PRO A 186 -5.41 -4.05 2.97
N PHE A 187 -4.71 -2.97 2.66
CA PHE A 187 -5.13 -1.61 3.00
C PHE A 187 -5.77 -0.94 1.78
N LYS A 188 -7.00 -1.35 1.46
CA LYS A 188 -7.83 -0.70 0.43
C LYS A 188 -8.89 0.18 1.08
N GLU A 189 -9.23 1.27 0.41
CA GLU A 189 -10.37 2.13 0.75
C GLU A 189 -11.11 2.50 -0.54
N GLN A 190 -12.43 2.30 -0.56
CA GLN A 190 -13.26 2.73 -1.68
C GLN A 190 -13.51 4.24 -1.59
N VAL A 191 -13.35 4.95 -2.70
CA VAL A 191 -13.67 6.38 -2.80
C VAL A 191 -15.02 6.52 -3.49
N VAL A 192 -16.04 6.93 -2.74
CA VAL A 192 -17.37 7.25 -3.23
C VAL A 192 -17.86 8.47 -2.48
N VAL A 193 -18.38 9.46 -3.20
CA VAL A 193 -19.00 10.65 -2.60
C VAL A 193 -20.49 10.61 -2.92
N HIS A 194 -21.34 10.54 -1.89
CA HIS A 194 -22.79 10.56 -2.08
C HIS A 194 -23.33 12.00 -2.01
N ARG A 195 -24.35 12.27 -2.83
CA ARG A 195 -25.03 13.58 -2.84
C ARG A 195 -25.62 13.98 -1.48
N ALA A 196 -26.00 12.98 -0.68
CA ALA A 196 -26.62 13.16 0.63
C ALA A 196 -25.58 13.37 1.75
N ASP A 197 -24.28 13.18 1.47
CA ASP A 197 -23.23 13.41 2.46
C ASP A 197 -23.16 14.90 2.77
N ASP A 198 -23.24 15.23 4.05
CA ASP A 198 -22.98 16.57 4.56
C ASP A 198 -21.48 16.90 4.57
N GLU A 199 -21.14 18.15 4.88
CA GLU A 199 -19.75 18.62 4.85
C GLU A 199 -18.88 17.89 5.88
N ALA A 200 -19.41 17.60 7.07
CA ALA A 200 -18.69 16.89 8.13
C ALA A 200 -18.33 15.45 7.69
N THR A 201 -19.29 14.73 7.09
CA THR A 201 -19.10 13.38 6.56
C THR A 201 -18.06 13.37 5.45
N ARG A 202 -18.15 14.32 4.50
CA ARG A 202 -17.17 14.46 3.41
C ARG A 202 -15.76 14.70 3.94
N ARG A 203 -15.62 15.54 4.97
CA ARG A 203 -14.33 15.81 5.61
C ARG A 203 -13.73 14.56 6.24
N VAL A 204 -14.51 13.81 7.02
CA VAL A 204 -14.07 12.57 7.65
C VAL A 204 -13.65 11.52 6.62
N LEU A 205 -14.45 11.34 5.56
CA LEU A 205 -14.13 10.42 4.47
C LEU A 205 -12.84 10.83 3.75
N ARG A 206 -12.68 12.12 3.42
CA ARG A 206 -11.47 12.65 2.80
C ARG A 206 -10.23 12.42 3.67
N GLU A 207 -10.29 12.72 4.97
CA GLU A 207 -9.18 12.48 5.89
C GLU A 207 -8.79 10.99 5.94
N ARG A 208 -9.78 10.09 5.97
CA ARG A 208 -9.55 8.63 5.90
C ARG A 208 -8.88 8.20 4.60
N TRP A 209 -9.34 8.71 3.44
CA TRP A 209 -8.76 8.36 2.14
C TRP A 209 -7.34 8.86 1.99
N LEU A 210 -7.08 10.11 2.36
CA LEU A 210 -5.73 10.68 2.29
C LEU A 210 -4.77 9.95 3.23
N TYR A 211 -5.21 9.60 4.45
CA TYR A 211 -4.39 8.79 5.34
C TYR A 211 -4.04 7.45 4.72
N ALA A 212 -5.01 6.76 4.11
CA ALA A 212 -4.76 5.50 3.44
C ALA A 212 -3.72 5.70 2.32
N ALA A 213 -3.90 6.69 1.45
CA ALA A 213 -2.99 6.99 0.34
C ALA A 213 -1.55 7.31 0.82
N ALA A 214 -1.41 8.23 1.77
CA ALA A 214 -0.13 8.67 2.33
C ALA A 214 0.66 7.53 2.99
N ASN A 215 -0.06 6.57 3.58
CA ASN A 215 0.53 5.45 4.31
C ASN A 215 0.63 4.16 3.51
N GLY A 216 0.56 4.23 2.17
CA GLY A 216 0.73 3.05 1.33
C GLY A 216 -0.46 2.10 1.29
N GLY A 217 -1.65 2.61 1.54
CA GLY A 217 -2.90 2.00 1.13
C GLY A 217 -3.17 2.25 -0.36
N VAL A 218 -4.31 1.72 -0.82
CA VAL A 218 -4.76 1.80 -2.21
C VAL A 218 -6.18 2.35 -2.23
N LEU A 219 -6.40 3.42 -3.00
CA LEU A 219 -7.73 3.96 -3.25
C LEU A 219 -8.35 3.26 -4.45
N VAL A 220 -9.63 2.89 -4.35
CA VAL A 220 -10.36 2.15 -5.39
C VAL A 220 -11.62 2.91 -5.76
N SER A 221 -11.74 3.33 -7.02
CA SER A 221 -12.92 4.07 -7.50
C SER A 221 -12.91 4.23 -9.03
N PRO A 222 -14.07 4.46 -9.66
CA PRO A 222 -14.12 5.03 -11.00
C PRO A 222 -13.78 6.53 -11.07
N PHE A 223 -13.77 7.25 -9.94
CA PHE A 223 -13.48 8.69 -9.85
C PHE A 223 -14.27 9.54 -10.85
N ILE A 224 -15.60 9.47 -10.75
CA ILE A 224 -16.51 10.02 -11.76
C ILE A 224 -16.76 11.50 -11.47
N SER A 225 -17.12 11.80 -10.22
CA SER A 225 -17.50 13.14 -9.78
C SER A 225 -16.29 14.07 -9.61
N PRO A 226 -16.47 15.40 -9.68
CA PRO A 226 -15.40 16.36 -9.40
C PRO A 226 -14.74 16.15 -8.02
N ALA A 227 -15.54 15.81 -7.01
CA ALA A 227 -15.05 15.56 -5.65
C ALA A 227 -14.14 14.32 -5.59
N GLU A 228 -14.54 13.22 -6.22
CA GLU A 228 -13.71 12.01 -6.27
C GLU A 228 -12.42 12.24 -7.08
N LYS A 229 -12.50 12.99 -8.19
CA LYS A 229 -11.31 13.37 -8.98
C LYS A 229 -10.33 14.24 -8.20
N ALA A 230 -10.82 15.15 -7.34
CA ALA A 230 -9.99 15.92 -6.44
C ALA A 230 -9.24 15.00 -5.46
N VAL A 231 -9.95 14.07 -4.81
CA VAL A 231 -9.34 13.07 -3.92
C VAL A 231 -8.26 12.26 -4.64
N ARG A 232 -8.51 11.85 -5.89
CA ARG A 232 -7.52 11.15 -6.71
C ARG A 232 -6.26 12.00 -6.93
N ALA A 233 -6.42 13.26 -7.30
CA ALA A 233 -5.29 14.15 -7.56
C ALA A 233 -4.43 14.33 -6.30
N GLU A 234 -5.06 14.60 -5.16
CA GLU A 234 -4.38 14.73 -3.87
C GLU A 234 -3.66 13.44 -3.46
N ALA A 235 -4.30 12.29 -3.65
CA ALA A 235 -3.68 11.00 -3.37
C ALA A 235 -2.45 10.76 -4.26
N GLU A 236 -2.51 11.10 -5.55
CA GLU A 236 -1.38 10.96 -6.48
C GLU A 236 -0.21 11.89 -6.10
N GLU A 237 -0.48 13.11 -5.67
CA GLU A 237 0.51 14.08 -5.16
C GLU A 237 1.20 13.57 -3.90
N ALA A 238 0.45 12.93 -3.00
CA ALA A 238 0.98 12.27 -1.81
C ALA A 238 1.76 10.97 -2.11
N GLY A 239 1.86 10.57 -3.39
CA GLY A 239 2.52 9.33 -3.80
C GLY A 239 1.69 8.07 -3.59
N GLY A 240 0.37 8.23 -3.40
CA GLY A 240 -0.59 7.17 -3.20
C GLY A 240 -0.74 6.22 -4.39
N ARG A 241 -1.44 5.12 -4.13
CA ARG A 241 -1.71 4.05 -5.10
C ARG A 241 -3.19 3.99 -5.41
N VAL A 242 -3.53 3.74 -6.67
CA VAL A 242 -4.90 3.79 -7.17
C VAL A 242 -5.25 2.54 -7.97
N ILE A 243 -6.47 2.03 -7.78
CA ILE A 243 -7.14 1.14 -8.71
C ILE A 243 -8.28 1.94 -9.35
N LEU A 244 -8.14 2.24 -10.64
CA LEU A 244 -9.11 2.97 -11.44
C LEU A 244 -10.08 2.00 -12.11
N ILE A 245 -11.38 2.18 -11.88
CA ILE A 245 -12.41 1.43 -12.61
C ILE A 245 -12.81 2.22 -13.87
N SER A 246 -12.68 1.60 -15.03
CA SER A 246 -13.03 2.15 -16.33
C SER A 246 -14.26 1.43 -16.88
N ASN A 247 -15.09 2.17 -17.62
CA ASN A 247 -16.23 1.62 -18.36
C ASN A 247 -15.86 1.15 -19.78
N ASN A 248 -14.73 1.61 -20.30
CA ASN A 248 -14.31 1.29 -21.66
C ASN A 248 -13.47 0.00 -21.68
N PRO A 249 -13.76 -0.97 -22.56
CA PRO A 249 -12.92 -2.14 -22.76
C PRO A 249 -11.57 -1.73 -23.38
N PHE A 250 -10.54 -2.54 -23.17
CA PHE A 250 -9.24 -2.29 -23.76
C PHE A 250 -9.17 -2.85 -25.18
N ALA A 251 -8.85 -1.98 -26.14
CA ALA A 251 -8.48 -2.38 -27.50
C ALA A 251 -7.20 -3.22 -27.52
N GLU A 252 -6.96 -3.93 -28.62
CA GLU A 252 -5.80 -4.82 -28.78
C GLU A 252 -4.45 -4.13 -28.53
N ARG A 253 -4.32 -2.87 -28.95
CA ARG A 253 -3.13 -2.01 -28.75
C ARG A 253 -3.37 -0.91 -27.72
N TYR A 254 -4.19 -1.18 -26.71
CA TYR A 254 -4.53 -0.18 -25.71
C TYR A 254 -3.28 0.32 -24.96
N LYS A 255 -3.19 1.64 -24.85
CA LYS A 255 -2.23 2.35 -24.02
C LYS A 255 -2.98 3.47 -23.29
N PRO A 256 -2.85 3.59 -21.95
CA PRO A 256 -3.42 4.72 -21.22
C PRO A 256 -2.86 6.07 -21.68
N ASN A 257 -3.50 7.16 -21.26
CA ASN A 257 -2.93 8.49 -21.42
C ASN A 257 -1.56 8.60 -20.72
N VAL A 258 -0.77 9.61 -21.09
CA VAL A 258 0.63 9.76 -20.63
C VAL A 258 0.75 9.74 -19.09
N ARG A 259 -0.16 10.42 -18.39
CA ARG A 259 -0.18 10.47 -16.91
C ARG A 259 -0.41 9.08 -16.32
N ASP A 260 -1.45 8.39 -16.76
CA ASP A 260 -1.81 7.05 -16.26
C ASP A 260 -0.76 6.00 -16.64
N PHE A 261 -0.16 6.13 -17.82
CA PHE A 261 0.93 5.25 -18.26
C PHE A 261 2.16 5.38 -17.36
N ASP A 262 2.57 6.61 -16.99
CA ASP A 262 3.67 6.83 -16.04
C ASP A 262 3.35 6.25 -14.66
N LEU A 263 2.12 6.44 -14.16
CA LEU A 263 1.70 5.85 -12.89
C LEU A 263 1.72 4.31 -12.92
N CYS A 264 1.27 3.69 -14.02
CA CYS A 264 1.37 2.24 -14.21
C CYS A 264 2.83 1.78 -14.19
N CYS A 265 3.72 2.47 -14.91
CA CYS A 265 5.15 2.15 -14.97
C CYS A 265 5.84 2.28 -13.61
N ARG A 266 5.44 3.26 -12.79
CA ARG A 266 5.92 3.43 -11.41
C ARG A 266 5.26 2.47 -10.42
N GLY A 267 4.36 1.60 -10.89
CA GLY A 267 3.63 0.63 -10.07
C GLY A 267 2.59 1.26 -9.14
N ARG A 268 2.15 2.49 -9.41
CA ARG A 268 1.20 3.26 -8.59
C ARG A 268 -0.25 3.17 -9.08
N LEU A 269 -0.49 2.67 -10.29
CA LEU A 269 -1.83 2.56 -10.86
C LEU A 269 -2.10 1.14 -11.39
N LEU A 270 -3.34 0.70 -11.22
CA LEU A 270 -3.96 -0.40 -11.93
C LEU A 270 -5.29 0.11 -12.51
N ILE A 271 -5.52 -0.10 -13.79
CA ILE A 271 -6.80 0.20 -14.45
C ILE A 271 -7.52 -1.12 -14.66
N VAL A 272 -8.81 -1.17 -14.33
CA VAL A 272 -9.66 -2.36 -14.44
C VAL A 272 -10.94 -2.01 -15.20
N THR A 273 -11.37 -2.87 -16.11
CA THR A 273 -12.61 -2.74 -16.87
C THR A 273 -13.23 -4.13 -17.08
N PRO A 274 -14.56 -4.31 -17.19
CA PRO A 274 -15.15 -5.60 -17.53
C PRO A 274 -14.72 -6.06 -18.93
N ALA A 275 -14.55 -7.37 -19.09
CA ALA A 275 -14.11 -7.93 -20.37
C ALA A 275 -15.22 -7.95 -21.44
N GLY A 276 -16.50 -7.93 -21.03
CA GLY A 276 -17.65 -8.09 -21.93
C GLY A 276 -18.06 -6.83 -22.71
N GLY A 277 -17.42 -5.68 -22.47
CA GLY A 277 -17.84 -4.42 -23.10
C GLY A 277 -19.21 -3.92 -22.63
N GLU A 278 -19.83 -4.55 -21.63
CA GLU A 278 -21.17 -4.26 -21.09
C GLU A 278 -21.35 -2.80 -20.65
N TRP A 279 -20.26 -2.09 -20.37
CA TRP A 279 -20.26 -0.70 -19.88
C TRP A 279 -19.82 0.31 -20.96
N ALA A 280 -19.55 -0.16 -22.17
CA ALA A 280 -19.10 0.69 -23.27
C ALA A 280 -20.25 1.58 -23.77
N GLY A 281 -19.93 2.84 -24.06
CA GLY A 281 -20.89 3.81 -24.60
C GLY A 281 -20.32 5.21 -24.59
N GLU A 282 -20.89 6.10 -25.42
CA GLU A 282 -20.43 7.49 -25.54
C GLU A 282 -20.64 8.31 -24.25
N LYS A 283 -21.71 8.01 -23.50
CA LYS A 283 -22.01 8.64 -22.23
C LYS A 283 -22.12 7.60 -21.13
N VAL A 284 -21.49 7.89 -19.99
CA VAL A 284 -21.59 7.03 -18.80
C VAL A 284 -22.97 7.23 -18.17
N SER A 285 -23.82 6.21 -18.26
CA SER A 285 -25.16 6.23 -17.64
C SER A 285 -25.06 6.09 -16.12
N ARG A 286 -26.13 6.46 -15.41
CA ARG A 286 -26.22 6.24 -13.95
C ARG A 286 -26.04 4.76 -13.58
N GLU A 287 -26.61 3.85 -14.36
CA GLU A 287 -26.50 2.41 -14.15
C GLU A 287 -25.05 1.94 -14.27
N VAL A 288 -24.32 2.43 -15.28
CA VAL A 288 -22.89 2.13 -15.45
C VAL A 288 -22.06 2.71 -14.30
N CYS A 289 -22.35 3.93 -13.82
CA CYS A 289 -21.72 4.49 -12.63
C CYS A 289 -21.92 3.59 -11.40
N MET A 290 -23.15 3.10 -11.18
CA MET A 290 -23.46 2.20 -10.07
C MET A 290 -22.74 0.85 -10.22
N ALA A 291 -22.66 0.30 -11.43
CA ALA A 291 -21.96 -0.95 -11.70
C ALA A 291 -20.43 -0.83 -11.47
N MET A 292 -19.82 0.29 -11.88
CA MET A 292 -18.41 0.56 -11.58
C MET A 292 -18.15 0.71 -10.08
N ASN A 293 -19.05 1.38 -9.35
CA ASN A 293 -18.95 1.49 -7.89
C ASN A 293 -19.14 0.13 -7.20
N ALA A 294 -20.02 -0.73 -7.72
CA ALA A 294 -20.16 -2.10 -7.21
C ALA A 294 -18.87 -2.91 -7.41
N LEU A 295 -18.23 -2.84 -8.58
CA LEU A 295 -16.92 -3.49 -8.81
C LEU A 295 -15.82 -2.90 -7.92
N ALA A 296 -15.82 -1.59 -7.68
CA ALA A 296 -14.90 -0.97 -6.74
C ALA A 296 -15.12 -1.49 -5.30
N ALA A 297 -16.38 -1.69 -4.90
CA ALA A 297 -16.74 -2.28 -3.61
C ALA A 297 -16.30 -3.75 -3.50
N ASP A 298 -16.47 -4.55 -4.55
CA ASP A 298 -15.99 -5.95 -4.61
C ASP A 298 -14.47 -6.01 -4.41
N ILE A 299 -13.72 -5.15 -5.12
CA ILE A 299 -12.26 -5.07 -4.99
C ILE A 299 -11.89 -4.63 -3.57
N TYR A 300 -12.58 -3.63 -3.02
CA TYR A 300 -12.36 -3.18 -1.65
C TYR A 300 -12.58 -4.32 -0.64
N ALA A 301 -13.68 -5.05 -0.75
CA ALA A 301 -14.04 -6.17 0.12
C ALA A 301 -13.08 -7.36 0.00
N ALA A 302 -12.55 -7.66 -1.18
CA ALA A 302 -11.64 -8.80 -1.41
C ALA A 302 -10.28 -8.71 -0.69
N GLY A 303 -9.97 -7.61 -0.01
CA GLY A 303 -8.91 -7.66 1.01
C GLY A 303 -9.20 -6.80 2.24
N ALA A 304 -10.49 -6.60 2.55
CA ALA A 304 -10.91 -6.47 3.93
C ALA A 304 -10.74 -7.87 4.56
#